data_AF-A0AAW4JB43-F1
#
_entry.id   AF-A0AAW4JB43-F1
#
_cell.length_a   1.000
_cell.length_b   1.000
_cell.length_c   1.000
_cell.angle_alpha   90.00
_cell.angle_beta   90.00
_cell.angle_gamma   90.00
#
_symmetry.space_group_name_H-M   'P 1'
#
loop_
_entity.id
_entity.type
_entity.pdbx_description
1 polymer ?
#
loop_
_entity_poly.entity_id
_entity_poly.type
_entity_poly.pdbx_seq_one_letter_code
_entity_poly.pdbx_strand_id
1 'polypeptide(L)'
;MITLAAGPDWLLLSEIAGIGGDAFIVALLPEQDSALGSQAVRAGAHSVLRREASPAGLQRIIEAAADGLAQLPVSVVRELRVAAALTNPPQRPTPRQLSWLRTLAAGGTVARLSELEGYSERAMYRMLQRLYAQIGVKTRTEALIRAQTFGWLTGEGRE
;
A
#
# COMPACT_ATOMS: atom_id res chain seq x y z
N MET A 1 18.09 -1.66 13.70
CA MET A 1 18.72 -1.13 12.47
C MET A 1 18.93 -2.30 11.52
N ILE A 2 18.27 -2.31 10.36
CA ILE A 2 18.40 -3.36 9.35
C ILE A 2 18.96 -2.72 8.09
N THR A 3 20.07 -3.24 7.60
CA THR A 3 20.71 -2.76 6.37
C THR A 3 20.16 -3.54 5.20
N LEU A 4 19.39 -2.91 4.32
CA LEU A 4 18.91 -3.52 3.08
C LEU A 4 19.84 -3.13 1.93
N ALA A 5 20.19 -4.08 1.07
CA ALA A 5 21.12 -3.90 -0.04
C ALA A 5 20.57 -4.41 -1.39
N ALA A 6 19.50 -5.21 -1.42
CA ALA A 6 18.99 -5.84 -2.64
C ALA A 6 17.45 -6.01 -2.69
N GLY A 7 16.92 -6.27 -3.90
CA GLY A 7 15.49 -6.47 -4.18
C GLY A 7 14.70 -7.45 -3.29
N PRO A 8 15.28 -8.57 -2.81
CA PRO A 8 14.59 -9.47 -1.88
C PRO A 8 14.38 -8.88 -0.48
N ASP A 9 15.16 -7.86 -0.09
CA ASP A 9 15.17 -7.30 1.26
C ASP A 9 13.89 -6.49 1.57
N TRP A 10 13.15 -6.07 0.53
CA TRP A 10 11.92 -5.28 0.67
C TRP A 10 10.74 -6.09 1.22
N LEU A 11 10.66 -7.39 0.87
CA LEU A 11 9.65 -8.31 1.40
C LEU A 11 9.86 -8.55 2.90
N LEU A 12 11.12 -8.78 3.30
CA LEU A 12 11.50 -8.94 4.70
C LEU A 12 11.18 -7.69 5.53
N LEU A 13 11.40 -6.49 4.98
CA LEU A 13 11.06 -5.24 5.67
C LEU A 13 9.53 -5.10 5.86
N SER A 14 8.73 -5.53 4.88
CA SER A 14 7.27 -5.54 4.99
C SER A 14 6.77 -6.54 6.05
N GLU A 15 7.42 -7.70 6.15
CA GLU A 15 7.14 -8.69 7.19
C GLU A 15 7.47 -8.17 8.59
N ILE A 16 8.62 -7.53 8.77
CA ILE A 16 9.05 -6.98 10.07
C ILE A 16 8.16 -5.83 10.52
N ALA A 17 7.76 -4.93 9.60
CA ALA A 17 6.78 -3.89 9.89
C ALA A 17 5.41 -4.49 10.29
N GLY A 18 5.04 -5.65 9.73
CA GLY A 18 3.79 -6.36 10.03
C GLY A 18 3.77 -7.11 11.38
N ILE A 19 4.94 -7.40 11.98
CA ILE A 19 5.05 -8.13 13.26
C ILE A 19 4.71 -7.25 14.48
N GLY A 20 4.59 -5.92 14.29
CA GLY A 20 4.05 -5.03 15.33
C GLY A 20 5.03 -4.74 16.47
N GLY A 21 6.26 -4.33 16.14
CA GLY A 21 7.20 -3.77 17.12
C GLY A 21 7.42 -2.27 16.92
N ASP A 22 7.73 -1.54 17.99
CA ASP A 22 8.14 -0.11 17.98
C ASP A 22 9.53 0.11 17.34
N ALA A 23 9.95 -0.80 16.46
CA ALA A 23 11.26 -0.76 15.83
C ALA A 23 11.30 0.38 14.80
N PHE A 24 12.11 1.39 15.06
CA PHE A 24 12.40 2.43 14.08
C PHE A 24 13.32 1.88 12.98
N ILE A 25 12.83 1.88 11.74
CA ILE A 25 13.54 1.29 10.60
C ILE A 25 14.19 2.40 9.77
N VAL A 26 15.52 2.33 9.62
CA VAL A 26 16.30 3.23 8.76
C VAL A 26 16.83 2.45 7.56
N ALA A 27 16.49 2.87 6.36
CA ALA A 27 17.04 2.31 5.13
C ALA A 27 18.37 2.98 4.78
N LEU A 28 19.42 2.18 4.59
CA LEU A 28 20.74 2.63 4.15
C LEU A 28 20.93 2.33 2.67
N LEU A 29 20.94 3.36 1.83
CA LEU A 29 21.06 3.23 0.37
C LEU A 29 22.51 3.46 -0.09
N PRO A 30 22.99 2.71 -1.10
CA PRO A 30 24.35 2.89 -1.63
C PRO A 30 24.53 4.22 -2.38
N GLU A 31 23.44 4.77 -2.94
CA GLU A 31 23.47 6.04 -3.68
C GLU A 31 22.31 6.95 -3.27
N GLN A 32 22.38 8.23 -3.67
CA GLN A 32 21.27 9.18 -3.52
C GLN A 32 20.20 8.94 -4.58
N ASP A 33 19.56 7.79 -4.51
CA ASP A 33 18.47 7.40 -5.39
C ASP A 33 17.13 7.66 -4.69
N SER A 34 16.40 8.67 -5.18
CA SER A 34 15.09 9.03 -4.64
C SER A 34 14.00 7.99 -4.95
N ALA A 35 14.12 7.26 -6.06
CA ALA A 35 13.18 6.20 -6.41
C ALA A 35 13.31 5.03 -5.43
N LEU A 36 14.54 4.56 -5.20
CA LEU A 36 14.82 3.53 -4.19
C LEU A 36 14.46 4.01 -2.77
N GLY A 37 14.75 5.25 -2.42
CA GLY A 37 14.35 5.82 -1.13
C GLY A 37 12.83 5.86 -0.95
N SER A 38 12.09 6.24 -1.99
CA SER A 38 10.62 6.25 -1.94
C SER A 38 10.06 4.83 -1.80
N GLN A 39 10.70 3.84 -2.42
CA GLN A 39 10.33 2.43 -2.31
C GLN A 39 10.59 1.89 -0.90
N ALA A 40 11.73 2.24 -0.30
CA ALA A 40 12.06 1.87 1.07
C ALA A 40 11.00 2.39 2.07
N VAL A 41 10.60 3.66 1.92
CA VAL A 41 9.55 4.25 2.77
C VAL A 41 8.21 3.54 2.59
N ARG A 42 7.80 3.26 1.35
CA ARG A 42 6.56 2.52 1.07
C ARG A 42 6.56 1.10 1.62
N ALA A 43 7.73 0.47 1.72
CA ALA A 43 7.86 -0.85 2.32
C ALA A 43 7.77 -0.82 3.86
N GLY A 44 7.99 0.34 4.50
CA GLY A 44 7.92 0.51 5.97
C GLY A 44 9.16 1.14 6.61
N ALA A 45 10.13 1.62 5.83
CA ALA A 45 11.23 2.40 6.38
C ALA A 45 10.72 3.75 6.91
N HIS A 46 11.11 4.09 8.13
CA HIS A 46 10.77 5.35 8.77
C HIS A 46 11.72 6.47 8.33
N SER A 47 12.96 6.15 7.99
CA SER A 47 13.94 7.12 7.48
C SER A 47 14.84 6.52 6.42
N VAL A 48 15.46 7.38 5.60
CA VAL A 48 16.37 6.98 4.52
C VAL A 48 17.66 7.77 4.65
N LEU A 49 18.79 7.05 4.62
CA LEU A 49 20.12 7.63 4.70
C LEU A 49 21.04 6.97 3.67
N ARG A 50 22.08 7.68 3.23
CA ARG A 50 23.18 7.05 2.48
C ARG A 50 23.97 6.11 3.38
N ARG A 51 24.47 5.02 2.81
CA ARG A 51 25.37 4.09 3.50
C ARG A 51 26.69 4.77 3.91
N GLU A 52 27.16 5.73 3.12
CA GLU A 52 28.39 6.50 3.35
C GLU A 52 28.11 7.81 4.11
N ALA A 53 26.93 7.95 4.73
CA ALA A 53 26.62 9.13 5.51
C ALA A 53 27.58 9.26 6.70
N SER A 54 27.85 10.51 7.08
CA SER A 54 28.68 10.77 8.26
C SER A 54 28.00 10.24 9.53
N PRO A 55 28.78 9.89 10.57
CA PRO A 55 28.24 9.51 11.88
C PRO A 55 27.25 10.54 12.44
N ALA A 56 27.52 11.84 12.24
CA ALA A 56 26.62 12.93 12.62
C ALA A 56 25.27 12.89 11.86
N GLY A 57 25.24 12.32 10.65
CA GLY A 57 24.00 12.08 9.91
C GLY A 57 23.15 10.98 10.53
N LEU A 58 23.77 9.87 10.93
CA LEU A 58 23.08 8.79 11.62
C LEU A 58 22.59 9.21 13.00
N GLN A 59 23.42 9.94 13.76
CA GLN A 59 23.05 10.45 15.08
C GLN A 59 21.77 11.30 15.02
N ARG A 60 21.68 12.24 14.07
CA ARG A 60 20.48 13.07 13.89
C ARG A 60 19.21 12.24 13.62
N ILE A 61 19.33 11.16 12.86
CA ILE A 61 18.18 10.27 12.60
C ILE A 61 17.76 9.54 13.87
N ILE A 62 18.72 9.07 14.68
CA ILE A 62 18.42 8.36 15.94
C ILE A 62 17.78 9.33 16.95
N GLU A 63 18.29 10.55 17.07
CA GLU A 63 17.72 11.58 17.95
C GLU A 63 16.28 11.89 17.54
N ALA A 64 16.03 12.12 16.25
CA ALA A 64 14.66 12.32 15.76
C ALA A 64 13.76 11.10 15.98
N ALA A 65 14.30 9.89 15.83
CA ALA A 65 13.54 8.66 16.10
C ALA A 65 13.07 8.56 17.55
N ALA A 66 13.91 8.99 18.50
CA ALA A 66 13.56 9.02 19.93
C ALA A 66 12.39 9.99 20.21
N ASP A 67 12.27 11.05 19.42
CA ASP A 67 11.15 12.01 19.47
C ASP A 67 9.93 11.56 18.64
N GLY A 68 9.95 10.35 18.07
CA GLY A 68 8.89 9.85 17.19
C GLY A 68 8.85 10.51 15.82
N LEU A 69 9.95 11.15 15.40
CA LEU A 69 10.08 11.85 14.14
C LEU A 69 10.85 11.04 13.10
N ALA A 70 10.41 11.14 11.85
CA ALA A 70 11.08 10.59 10.68
C ALA A 70 11.84 11.68 9.93
N GLN A 71 13.08 11.42 9.53
CA GLN A 71 13.84 12.30 8.63
C GLN A 71 13.98 11.67 7.25
N LEU A 72 13.56 12.43 6.23
CA LEU A 72 13.64 12.02 4.83
C LEU A 72 14.32 13.09 3.98
N PRO A 73 15.20 12.71 3.03
CA PRO A 73 15.69 13.64 2.03
C PRO A 73 14.54 14.26 1.24
N VAL A 74 14.63 15.56 0.94
CA VAL A 74 13.60 16.29 0.19
C VAL A 74 13.31 15.63 -1.17
N SER A 75 14.32 15.04 -1.82
CA SER A 75 14.17 14.30 -3.07
C SER A 75 13.24 13.08 -2.92
N VAL A 76 13.36 12.33 -1.82
CA VAL A 76 12.49 11.20 -1.49
C VAL A 76 11.06 11.66 -1.24
N VAL A 77 10.88 12.75 -0.48
CA VAL A 77 9.55 13.34 -0.24
C VAL A 77 8.88 13.80 -1.54
N ARG A 78 9.65 14.43 -2.44
CA ARG A 78 9.16 14.83 -3.76
C ARG A 78 8.74 13.62 -4.60
N GLU A 79 9.54 12.56 -4.59
CA GLU A 79 9.24 11.32 -5.31
C GLU A 79 7.97 10.64 -4.77
N LEU A 80 7.84 10.57 -3.44
CA LEU A 80 6.62 10.06 -2.80
C LEU A 80 5.38 10.85 -3.22
N ARG A 81 5.48 12.19 -3.29
CA ARG A 81 4.38 13.05 -3.74
C ARG A 81 4.03 12.83 -5.22
N VAL A 82 5.03 12.68 -6.09
CA VAL A 82 4.80 12.38 -7.52
C VAL A 82 4.12 11.01 -7.67
N ALA A 83 4.63 9.98 -7.00
CA ALA A 83 4.03 8.65 -7.00
C ALA A 83 2.59 8.66 -6.46
N ALA A 84 2.32 9.44 -5.40
CA ALA A 84 0.98 9.63 -4.84
C ALA A 84 0.05 10.44 -5.75
N ALA A 85 0.57 11.37 -6.56
CA ALA A 85 -0.23 12.11 -7.53
C ALA A 85 -0.56 11.28 -8.78
N LEU A 86 0.34 10.36 -9.17
CA LEU A 86 0.13 9.41 -10.26
C LEU A 86 -0.81 8.27 -9.86
N THR A 87 -0.89 7.97 -8.57
CA THR A 87 -1.89 7.06 -8.00
C THR A 87 -3.08 7.88 -7.51
N ASN A 88 -4.10 8.04 -8.35
CA ASN A 88 -5.37 8.60 -7.88
C ASN A 88 -5.80 7.78 -6.65
N PRO A 89 -6.02 8.39 -5.46
CA PRO A 89 -6.39 7.62 -4.28
C PRO A 89 -7.60 6.77 -4.64
N PRO A 90 -7.57 5.45 -4.42
CA PRO A 90 -8.59 4.55 -4.93
C PRO A 90 -9.94 5.05 -4.45
N GLN A 91 -10.79 5.46 -5.40
CA GLN A 91 -12.09 6.03 -5.06
C GLN A 91 -12.89 4.95 -4.36
N ARG A 92 -13.29 5.21 -3.11
CA ARG A 92 -14.06 4.26 -2.31
C ARG A 92 -15.28 3.80 -3.13
N PRO A 93 -15.45 2.48 -3.35
CA PRO A 93 -16.61 1.98 -4.07
C PRO A 93 -17.91 2.39 -3.41
N THR A 94 -18.96 2.56 -4.22
CA THR A 94 -20.31 2.82 -3.72
C THR A 94 -20.81 1.64 -2.88
N PRO A 95 -21.82 1.82 -2.01
CA PRO A 95 -22.37 0.72 -1.20
C PRO A 95 -22.78 -0.50 -2.04
N ARG A 96 -23.31 -0.26 -3.25
CA ARG A 96 -23.66 -1.32 -4.21
C ARG A 96 -22.43 -2.03 -4.77
N GLN A 97 -21.37 -1.30 -5.12
CA GLN A 97 -20.13 -1.94 -5.57
C GLN A 97 -19.44 -2.73 -4.44
N LEU A 98 -19.59 -2.28 -3.19
CA LEU A 98 -19.11 -3.02 -2.02
C LEU A 98 -19.87 -4.34 -1.82
N SER A 99 -21.19 -4.38 -2.04
CA SER A 99 -21.95 -5.65 -1.98
C SER A 99 -21.49 -6.64 -3.05
N TRP A 100 -21.11 -6.16 -4.23
CA TRP A 100 -20.52 -7.00 -5.28
C TRP A 100 -19.20 -7.61 -4.83
N LEU A 101 -18.28 -6.81 -4.27
CA LEU A 101 -17.00 -7.30 -3.76
C LEU A 101 -17.18 -8.30 -2.63
N ARG A 102 -18.14 -8.09 -1.72
CA ARG A 102 -18.48 -9.05 -0.64
C ARG A 102 -19.01 -10.37 -1.20
N THR A 103 -19.91 -10.31 -2.18
CA THR A 103 -20.44 -11.51 -2.84
C THR A 103 -19.31 -12.30 -3.52
N LEU A 104 -18.38 -11.61 -4.19
CA LEU A 104 -17.21 -12.23 -4.81
C LEU A 104 -16.20 -12.78 -3.78
N ALA A 105 -16.05 -12.12 -2.63
CA ALA A 105 -15.21 -12.58 -1.52
C ALA A 105 -15.76 -13.86 -0.88
N ALA A 106 -17.09 -13.97 -0.77
CA ALA A 106 -17.79 -15.17 -0.28
C ALA A 106 -17.81 -16.35 -1.28
N GLY A 107 -16.98 -16.32 -2.33
CA GLY A 107 -16.91 -17.36 -3.35
C GLY A 107 -17.98 -17.26 -4.45
N GLY A 108 -18.77 -16.19 -4.48
CA GLY A 108 -19.76 -15.98 -5.53
C GLY A 108 -19.13 -15.90 -6.93
N THR A 109 -19.88 -16.40 -7.93
CA THR A 109 -19.51 -16.31 -9.34
C THR A 109 -20.09 -15.04 -9.97
N VAL A 110 -19.52 -14.62 -11.11
CA VAL A 110 -20.07 -13.49 -11.88
C VAL A 110 -21.47 -13.80 -12.40
N ALA A 111 -21.74 -15.07 -12.76
CA ALA A 111 -23.08 -15.54 -13.13
C ALA A 111 -24.10 -15.29 -12.02
N ARG A 112 -23.86 -15.80 -10.81
CA ARG A 112 -24.74 -15.61 -9.65
C ARG A 112 -24.90 -14.14 -9.27
N LEU A 113 -23.81 -13.36 -9.33
CA LEU A 113 -23.86 -11.93 -9.06
C LEU A 113 -24.71 -11.18 -10.10
N SER A 114 -24.63 -11.58 -11.36
CA SER A 114 -25.41 -10.96 -12.44
C SER A 114 -26.91 -11.22 -12.30
N GLU A 115 -27.30 -12.45 -11.90
CA GLU A 115 -28.67 -12.81 -11.59
C GLU A 115 -29.22 -11.99 -10.40
N LEU A 116 -28.45 -11.92 -9.30
CA LEU A 116 -28.84 -11.17 -8.10
C LEU A 116 -29.06 -9.67 -8.37
N GLU A 117 -28.26 -9.09 -9.27
CA GLU A 117 -28.28 -7.66 -9.57
C GLU A 117 -29.15 -7.31 -10.79
N GLY A 118 -29.78 -8.29 -11.44
CA GLY A 118 -30.66 -8.09 -12.60
C GLY A 118 -29.93 -7.66 -13.88
N TYR A 119 -28.68 -8.10 -14.07
CA TYR A 119 -27.88 -7.80 -15.25
C TYR A 119 -27.47 -9.06 -16.00
N SER A 120 -27.16 -8.93 -17.29
CA SER A 120 -26.49 -10.01 -18.00
C SER A 120 -25.05 -10.18 -17.51
N GLU A 121 -24.49 -11.39 -17.59
CA GLU A 121 -23.10 -11.66 -17.24
C GLU A 121 -22.13 -10.71 -17.97
N ARG A 122 -22.34 -10.50 -19.28
CA ARG A 122 -21.51 -9.58 -20.07
C ARG A 122 -21.58 -8.14 -19.57
N ALA A 123 -22.74 -7.68 -19.08
CA ALA A 123 -22.84 -6.38 -18.44
C ALA A 123 -22.10 -6.35 -17.10
N MET A 124 -22.26 -7.41 -16.29
CA MET A 124 -21.61 -7.54 -14.99
C MET A 124 -20.07 -7.53 -15.11
N TYR A 125 -19.50 -8.29 -16.05
CA TYR A 125 -18.06 -8.24 -16.34
C TYR A 125 -17.59 -6.82 -16.67
N ARG A 126 -18.32 -6.09 -17.51
CA ARG A 126 -17.96 -4.69 -17.83
C ARG A 126 -18.06 -3.75 -16.63
N MET A 127 -19.03 -3.97 -15.74
CA MET A 127 -19.16 -3.19 -14.50
C MET A 127 -18.05 -3.49 -13.51
N LEU A 128 -17.68 -4.76 -13.35
CA LEU A 128 -16.55 -5.19 -12.51
C LEU A 128 -15.22 -4.66 -13.04
N GLN A 129 -14.99 -4.66 -14.35
CA GLN A 129 -13.77 -4.07 -14.93
C GLN A 129 -13.68 -2.57 -14.66
N ARG A 130 -14.80 -1.84 -14.75
CA ARG A 130 -14.85 -0.42 -14.37
C ARG A 130 -14.59 -0.22 -12.88
N LEU A 131 -15.16 -1.06 -12.02
CA LEU A 131 -14.90 -1.03 -10.59
C LEU A 131 -13.42 -1.30 -10.28
N TYR A 132 -12.80 -2.27 -10.94
CA TYR A 132 -11.38 -2.59 -10.76
C TYR A 132 -10.50 -1.41 -11.17
N ALA A 133 -10.77 -0.81 -12.33
CA ALA A 133 -10.08 0.40 -12.77
C ALA A 133 -10.27 1.56 -11.77
N GLN A 134 -11.49 1.77 -11.28
CA GLN A 134 -11.83 2.81 -10.30
C GLN A 134 -11.03 2.66 -8.99
N ILE A 135 -10.87 1.43 -8.50
CA ILE A 135 -10.07 1.16 -7.29
C ILE A 135 -8.59 0.90 -7.59
N GLY A 136 -8.14 1.10 -8.84
CA GLY A 136 -6.74 1.02 -9.26
C GLY A 136 -6.15 -0.40 -9.33
N VAL A 137 -6.97 -1.42 -9.56
CA VAL A 137 -6.54 -2.83 -9.72
C VAL A 137 -6.94 -3.37 -11.10
N LYS A 138 -6.36 -4.50 -11.50
CA LYS A 138 -6.63 -5.13 -12.80
C LYS A 138 -7.38 -6.45 -12.67
N THR A 139 -7.25 -7.13 -11.54
CA THR A 139 -7.77 -8.50 -11.36
C THR A 139 -8.75 -8.60 -10.19
N ARG A 140 -9.59 -9.65 -10.23
CA ARG A 140 -10.48 -10.02 -9.12
C ARG A 140 -9.69 -10.20 -7.82
N THR A 141 -8.58 -10.94 -7.87
CA THR A 141 -7.76 -11.23 -6.69
C THR A 141 -7.19 -9.95 -6.08
N GLU A 142 -6.62 -9.07 -6.90
CA GLU A 142 -6.14 -7.75 -6.45
C GLU A 142 -7.26 -6.91 -5.84
N ALA A 143 -8.46 -6.93 -6.44
CA ALA A 143 -9.62 -6.21 -5.91
C ALA A 143 -10.04 -6.70 -4.52
N LEU A 144 -10.03 -8.02 -4.30
CA LEU A 144 -10.38 -8.62 -3.01
C LEU A 144 -9.31 -8.35 -1.95
N ILE A 145 -8.03 -8.49 -2.29
CA ILE A 145 -6.92 -8.14 -1.40
C ILE A 145 -7.03 -6.67 -0.99
N ARG A 146 -7.24 -5.77 -1.98
CA ARG A 146 -7.40 -4.34 -1.72
C ARG A 146 -8.59 -4.04 -0.82
N ALA A 147 -9.74 -4.67 -1.08
CA ALA A 147 -10.93 -4.50 -0.25
C ALA A 147 -10.71 -4.98 1.19
N GLN A 148 -9.91 -6.02 1.40
CA GLN A 148 -9.51 -6.50 2.73
C GLN A 148 -8.56 -5.50 3.42
N THR A 149 -7.51 -5.03 2.73
CA THR A 149 -6.54 -4.06 3.26
C THR A 149 -7.21 -2.77 3.73
N PHE A 150 -8.21 -2.29 2.98
CA PHE A 150 -8.95 -1.08 3.34
C PHE A 150 -10.17 -1.33 4.25
N GLY A 151 -10.38 -2.56 4.72
CA GLY A 151 -11.47 -2.90 5.66
C GLY A 151 -12.88 -2.76 5.06
N TRP A 152 -13.02 -2.82 3.73
CA TRP A 152 -14.30 -2.62 3.05
C TRP A 152 -15.23 -3.84 3.12
N LEU A 153 -14.66 -5.03 3.36
CA LEU A 153 -15.37 -6.30 3.44
C LEU A 153 -16.00 -6.57 4.81
N THR A 154 -15.50 -5.92 5.87
CA THR A 154 -16.05 -5.99 7.22
C THR A 154 -17.30 -5.11 7.29
N GLY A 155 -18.49 -5.72 7.31
CA GLY A 155 -19.75 -5.00 7.52
C GLY A 155 -20.04 -4.86 9.01
N GLU A 156 -20.31 -3.63 9.47
CA GLU A 156 -21.22 -3.26 10.58
C GLU A 156 -21.27 -1.71 10.58
N GLY A 157 -22.26 -1.07 9.95
CA GLY A 157 -23.49 -0.66 10.64
C GLY A 157 -23.83 -1.47 11.88
N ARG A 158 -23.42 -0.96 13.03
CA ARG A 158 -24.04 -1.25 14.33
C ARG A 158 -25.18 -0.26 14.53
N GLU A 159 -26.41 -0.77 14.54
CA GLU A 159 -27.42 -0.35 15.51
C GLU A 159 -27.41 -1.39 16.64
#